data_AF-A0A538LCP8-F1
#
_entry.id   AF-A0A538LCP8-F1
#
_cell.length_a   1.000
_cell.length_b   1.000
_cell.length_c   1.000
_cell.angle_alpha   90.00
_cell.angle_beta   90.00
_cell.angle_gamma   90.00
#
_symmetry.space_group_name_H-M   'P 1'
#
loop_
_entity.id
_entity.type
_entity.pdbx_description
1 polymer ?
#
loop_
_entity_poly.entity_id
_entity_poly.type
_entity_poly.pdbx_seq_one_letter_code
_entity_poly.pdbx_strand_id
1 'polypeptide(L)'
;MRFEDPAAEFVPAVERVFGKRPRVLDGARAVLVDDVKLTLEAGERELWLVHVLPPALEDWVAMVEVNGDIEAAVREAKAKLDV
;
A
#
# COMPACT_ATOMS: atom_id res chain seq x y z
N MET A 1 10.07 -25.26 2.88
CA MET A 1 9.48 -24.14 2.11
C MET A 1 8.77 -23.26 3.12
N ARG A 2 9.34 -22.08 3.43
CA ARG A 2 8.71 -21.12 4.33
C ARG A 2 7.68 -20.38 3.48
N PHE A 3 6.39 -20.55 3.79
CA PHE A 3 5.36 -19.70 3.23
C PHE A 3 5.48 -18.36 3.95
N GLU A 4 6.34 -17.49 3.45
CA GLU A 4 6.29 -16.07 3.80
C GLU A 4 5.13 -15.52 2.99
N ASP A 5 4.04 -15.19 3.66
CA ASP A 5 2.92 -14.45 3.06
C ASP A 5 3.35 -12.97 3.04
N PRO A 6 3.76 -12.42 1.89
CA PRO A 6 4.24 -11.05 1.81
C PRO A 6 3.18 -10.05 2.28
N ALA A 7 1.89 -10.36 2.09
CA ALA A 7 0.79 -9.54 2.59
C ALA A 7 0.79 -9.42 4.13
N ALA A 8 1.36 -10.38 4.86
CA ALA A 8 1.50 -10.28 6.32
C ALA A 8 2.41 -9.12 6.75
N GLU A 9 3.41 -8.77 5.93
CA GLU A 9 4.33 -7.66 6.20
C GLU A 9 3.81 -6.31 5.68
N PHE A 10 2.78 -6.30 4.85
CA PHE A 10 2.26 -5.08 4.24
C PHE A 10 1.69 -4.09 5.26
N VAL A 11 0.81 -4.54 6.14
CA VAL A 11 0.19 -3.67 7.15
C VAL A 11 1.25 -3.10 8.12
N PRO A 12 2.16 -3.91 8.70
CA PRO A 12 3.25 -3.39 9.52
C PRO A 12 4.20 -2.44 8.78
N ALA A 13 4.49 -2.69 7.51
CA ALA A 13 5.32 -1.80 6.70
C ALA A 13 4.66 -0.43 6.51
N VAL A 14 3.36 -0.41 6.17
CA VAL A 14 2.59 0.84 6.03
C VAL A 14 2.55 1.60 7.35
N GLU A 15 2.29 0.92 8.47
CA GLU A 15 2.26 1.57 9.78
C GLU A 15 3.60 2.22 10.14
N ARG A 16 4.72 1.54 9.87
CA ARG A 16 6.07 2.07 10.12
C ARG A 16 6.42 3.26 9.22
N VAL A 17 6.09 3.19 7.93
CA VAL A 17 6.46 4.23 6.95
C VAL A 17 5.60 5.48 7.06
N PHE A 18 4.29 5.30 7.29
CA PHE A 18 3.36 6.42 7.44
C PHE A 18 3.28 6.94 8.88
N GLY A 19 3.79 6.17 9.86
CA GLY A 19 3.73 6.54 11.28
C GLY A 19 2.30 6.59 11.82
N LYS A 20 1.36 5.92 11.14
CA LYS A 20 -0.06 5.90 11.44
C LYS A 20 -0.59 4.49 11.27
N ARG A 21 -1.49 4.07 12.16
CA ARG A 21 -2.16 2.77 12.02
C ARG A 21 -3.14 2.84 10.84
N PRO A 22 -2.92 2.08 9.75
CA PRO A 22 -3.83 2.09 8.62
C PRO A 22 -5.17 1.43 8.94
N ARG A 23 -6.22 1.81 8.21
CA ARG A 23 -7.44 1.01 8.14
C ARG A 23 -7.21 -0.13 7.15
N VAL A 24 -7.33 -1.37 7.62
CA VAL A 24 -7.21 -2.56 6.78
C VAL A 24 -8.46 -2.74 5.92
N LEU A 25 -8.24 -3.05 4.65
CA LEU A 25 -9.24 -3.36 3.64
C LEU A 25 -8.88 -4.69 2.96
N ASP A 26 -9.81 -5.24 2.19
CA ASP A 26 -9.62 -6.40 1.30
C ASP A 26 -8.67 -7.50 1.83
N GLY A 27 -8.97 -8.05 3.00
CA GLY A 27 -8.19 -9.15 3.58
C GLY A 27 -6.70 -8.83 3.82
N ALA A 28 -6.36 -7.56 4.07
CA ALA A 28 -4.98 -7.06 4.23
C ALA A 28 -4.16 -6.94 2.95
N ARG A 29 -4.80 -6.96 1.77
CA ARG A 29 -4.16 -6.58 0.50
C ARG A 29 -4.32 -5.12 0.14
N ALA A 30 -5.23 -4.43 0.81
CA ALA A 30 -5.39 -3.00 0.69
C ALA A 30 -5.44 -2.36 2.08
N VAL A 31 -4.97 -1.12 2.16
CA VAL A 31 -5.06 -0.31 3.35
C VAL A 31 -5.40 1.12 2.99
N LEU A 32 -6.09 1.82 3.89
CA LEU A 32 -6.37 3.24 3.79
C LEU A 32 -5.62 3.99 4.89
N VAL A 33 -4.82 4.98 4.48
CA VAL A 33 -4.16 5.94 5.37
C VAL A 33 -4.67 7.32 4.98
N ASP A 34 -5.43 7.95 5.88
CA ASP A 34 -6.17 9.19 5.61
C ASP A 34 -7.08 9.03 4.37
N ASP A 35 -6.77 9.73 3.27
CA ASP A 35 -7.45 9.70 1.97
C ASP A 35 -6.70 8.89 0.90
N VAL A 36 -5.59 8.23 1.26
CA VAL A 36 -4.79 7.44 0.32
C VAL A 36 -4.98 5.96 0.58
N LYS A 37 -5.54 5.26 -0.40
CA LYS A 37 -5.58 3.80 -0.45
C LYS A 37 -4.30 3.27 -1.10
N LEU A 38 -3.63 2.37 -0.40
CA LEU A 38 -2.53 1.56 -0.94
C LEU A 38 -3.06 0.15 -1.18
N THR A 39 -2.92 -0.38 -2.39
CA THR A 39 -3.43 -1.71 -2.75
C THR A 39 -2.36 -2.55 -3.46
N LEU A 40 -2.21 -3.80 -3.02
CA LEU A 40 -1.32 -4.78 -3.61
C LEU A 40 -2.06 -5.53 -4.72
N GLU A 41 -1.56 -5.42 -5.94
CA GLU A 41 -2.14 -6.02 -7.14
C GLU A 41 -1.17 -7.02 -7.79
N ALA A 42 -1.65 -7.70 -8.83
CA ALA A 42 -0.84 -8.59 -9.68
C ALA A 42 -0.10 -9.70 -8.91
N GLY A 43 -0.69 -10.17 -7.80
CA GLY A 43 -0.06 -11.15 -6.90
C GLY A 43 1.05 -10.52 -6.05
N GLU A 44 0.81 -9.32 -5.51
CA GLU A 44 1.70 -8.56 -4.63
C GLU A 44 2.98 -8.06 -5.29
N ARG A 45 2.99 -8.03 -6.63
CA ARG A 45 4.10 -7.49 -7.44
C ARG A 45 3.95 -6.01 -7.75
N GLU A 46 2.77 -5.46 -7.54
CA GLU A 46 2.46 -4.05 -7.80
C GLU A 46 1.84 -3.44 -6.54
N LEU A 47 2.36 -2.29 -6.12
CA LEU A 47 1.77 -1.45 -5.08
C LEU A 47 1.18 -0.21 -5.76
N TRP A 48 -0.14 -0.13 -5.77
CA TRP A 48 -0.87 1.00 -6.33
C TRP A 48 -1.23 2.02 -5.26
N LEU A 49 -1.11 3.29 -5.63
CA LEU A 49 -1.52 4.44 -4.84
C LEU A 49 -2.78 5.03 -5.44
N VAL A 50 -3.83 5.12 -4.64
CA VAL A 50 -5.15 5.56 -5.07
C VAL A 50 -5.66 6.62 -4.11
N HIS A 51 -5.90 7.84 -4.59
CA HIS A 51 -6.61 8.85 -3.82
C HIS A 51 -8.09 8.50 -3.77
N VAL A 52 -8.66 8.52 -2.56
CA VAL A 52 -10.08 8.27 -2.31
C VAL A 52 -10.77 9.61 -2.03
N LEU A 53 -11.40 10.16 -3.06
CA LEU A 53 -12.13 11.42 -3.01
C LEU A 53 -13.59 11.19 -2.59
N PRO A 54 -14.20 12.08 -1.77
CA PRO A 54 -15.62 11.99 -1.47
C PRO A 54 -16.50 12.11 -2.73
N PRO A 55 -17.59 11.33 -2.87
CA PRO A 55 -18.13 10.40 -1.87
C PRO A 55 -17.53 8.99 -1.90
N ALA A 56 -16.81 8.58 -2.95
CA ALA A 56 -16.06 7.31 -3.08
C ALA A 56 -15.35 7.22 -4.44
N LEU A 57 -14.90 8.34 -5.01
CA LEU A 57 -14.21 8.35 -6.30
C LEU A 57 -12.75 7.95 -6.09
N GLU A 58 -12.28 7.04 -6.93
CA GLU A 58 -10.88 6.59 -6.92
C GLU A 58 -10.10 7.25 -8.05
N ASP A 59 -9.02 7.93 -7.69
CA ASP A 59 -8.04 8.46 -8.62
C ASP A 59 -6.72 7.69 -8.48
N TRP A 60 -6.34 6.97 -9.54
CA TRP A 60 -5.20 6.05 -9.54
C TRP A 60 -3.94 6.82 -9.89
N VAL A 61 -3.16 7.16 -8.87
CA VAL A 61 -2.11 8.18 -8.96
C VAL A 61 -0.81 7.60 -9.48
N ALA A 62 -0.40 6.45 -8.94
CA ALA A 62 0.88 5.85 -9.27
C ALA A 62 0.91 4.36 -8.95
N MET A 63 1.89 3.68 -9.56
CA MET A 63 2.25 2.30 -9.28
C MET A 63 3.73 2.22 -8.93
N VAL A 64 4.06 1.40 -7.94
CA VAL A 64 5.41 1.03 -7.54
C VAL A 64 5.55 -0.49 -7.66
N GLU A 65 6.61 -0.95 -8.32
CA GLU A 65 6.91 -2.38 -8.41
C GLU A 65 7.44 -2.91 -7.07
N VAL A 66 6.93 -4.06 -6.64
CA VAL A 66 7.34 -4.72 -5.41
C VAL A 66 8.39 -5.80 -5.75
N ASN A 67 9.65 -5.44 -5.56
CA ASN A 67 10.81 -6.31 -5.84
C ASN A 67 11.20 -7.19 -4.64
N GLY A 68 10.22 -7.84 -4.01
CA GLY A 68 10.42 -8.69 -2.83
C GLY A 68 10.66 -7.95 -1.51
N ASP A 69 10.73 -6.62 -1.54
CA ASP A 69 10.79 -5.74 -0.35
C ASP A 69 9.58 -4.79 -0.36
N ILE A 70 8.53 -5.17 0.36
CA ILE A 70 7.30 -4.38 0.47
C ILE A 70 7.55 -3.06 1.19
N GLU A 71 8.41 -3.02 2.20
CA GLU A 71 8.64 -1.78 2.95
C GLU A 71 9.36 -0.74 2.10
N ALA A 72 10.33 -1.18 1.27
CA ALA A 72 10.96 -0.31 0.28
C ALA A 72 9.93 0.25 -0.71
N ALA A 73 9.03 -0.59 -1.24
CA ALA A 73 7.97 -0.15 -2.14
C ALA A 73 7.03 0.86 -1.48
N VAL A 74 6.67 0.64 -0.21
CA VAL A 74 5.83 1.57 0.57
C VAL A 74 6.54 2.91 0.82
N ARG A 75 7.86 2.93 1.06
CA ARG A 75 8.63 4.18 1.17
C ARG A 75 8.67 4.94 -0.15
N GLU A 76 8.87 4.25 -1.27
CA GLU A 76 8.82 4.88 -2.58
C GLU A 76 7.42 5.43 -2.87
N ALA A 77 6.37 4.67 -2.55
CA ALA A 77 4.99 5.11 -2.68
C ALA A 77 4.77 6.42 -1.89
N LYS A 78 5.15 6.47 -0.61
CA LYS A 78 5.05 7.69 0.19
C LYS A 78 5.81 8.86 -0.45
N ALA A 79 7.02 8.62 -0.96
CA ALA A 79 7.80 9.65 -1.62
C ALA A 79 7.12 10.21 -2.90
N LYS A 80 6.27 9.43 -3.58
CA LYS A 80 5.46 9.91 -4.72
C LYS A 80 4.25 10.76 -4.31
N LEU A 81 3.78 10.66 -3.07
CA LEU A 81 2.67 11.47 -2.54
C LEU A 81 3.14 12.85 -2.05
N ASP A 82 4.42 12.96 -1.67
CA ASP A 82 5.01 14.20 -1.15
C ASP A 82 5.51 15.16 -2.27
N VAL A 83 5.25 14.85 -3.56
CA VAL A 83 5.69 15.62 -4.75
C VAL A 83 4.56 16.47 -5.31
#